data_AF-A0A9X8GRC1-F1
#
_entry.id   AF-A0A9X8GRC1-F1
#
_cell.length_a   1.000
_cell.length_b   1.000
_cell.length_c   1.000
_cell.angle_alpha   90.00
_cell.angle_beta   90.00
_cell.angle_gamma   90.00
#
_symmetry.space_group_name_H-M   'P 1'
#
loop_
_entity.id
_entity.type
_entity.pdbx_description
1 polymer ?
#
loop_
_entity_poly.entity_id
_entity_poly.type
_entity_poly.pdbx_seq_one_letter_code
_entity_poly.pdbx_strand_id
1 'polypeptide(L)'
;MPVFDFSAAPADKKETKSQCTYTTFRSNETKATPEKPMLILDNSKREWKHHSCGYFSNPAKQTAFEFKEEDGVFPADILKIDSRFTSLIKWLGENHINIRLSGQNTEEGYAVYKIREIAFGGGTKLSAEDGFLQFMIERLFASSAPAEENENDEEEEDGDDMKLTSIQSITDFMNCAGKTMPDNIRLWARRNLAVARSHEVSQEERRHAQRALSIMMNIQWKHNYFESIDPKEARRILDEELYGMERVKQRIIETIIQINRTHTLPAYGLLLVGPAGTGKSQIAYAVARILKMPWTTLDMSSINDPEQLTGSSRVYANAKPGIIMEAFSMAGESNLVFIINELDKAASGKGNGNPADVLLTLLDNLGFTDNYMECMVPTVGVYPIATANDKAQISAPLMSRFAVIDIPDYTPEEKKIIFSRFALPKVLKRMSLKQEECIVTDEALDAVIKKFEDTTGIRDLEQAAEHIAANALYQIEVDHVKAVTFTPEMVQELLD
;
A
#
# COMPACT_ATOMS: atom_id res chain seq x y z
N MET A 1 59.48 -7.71 48.44
CA MET A 1 58.60 -8.63 47.69
C MET A 1 58.98 -8.52 46.22
N PRO A 2 59.61 -9.54 45.62
CA PRO A 2 60.04 -9.48 44.24
C PRO A 2 58.90 -9.88 43.30
N VAL A 3 58.83 -9.16 42.18
CA VAL A 3 57.91 -9.38 41.07
C VAL A 3 58.32 -10.67 40.38
N PHE A 4 57.41 -11.65 40.33
CA PHE A 4 57.61 -12.90 39.62
C PHE A 4 57.42 -12.68 38.12
N ASP A 5 58.51 -12.83 37.40
CA ASP A 5 58.57 -13.03 35.96
C ASP A 5 58.46 -14.54 35.68
N PHE A 6 57.52 -14.93 34.81
CA PHE A 6 57.44 -16.28 34.28
C PHE A 6 57.26 -16.19 32.76
N SER A 7 58.34 -16.49 32.05
CA SER A 7 58.33 -16.84 30.64
C SER A 7 58.52 -18.35 30.46
N ALA A 8 57.89 -18.87 29.39
CA ALA A 8 57.88 -20.22 28.82
C ALA A 8 56.91 -21.25 29.48
N ALA A 9 56.04 -21.98 28.78
CA ALA A 9 56.11 -22.48 27.40
C ALA A 9 54.69 -22.77 26.78
N PRO A 10 54.59 -23.34 25.56
CA PRO A 10 53.81 -22.81 24.46
C PRO A 10 52.37 -23.33 24.43
N ALA A 11 51.43 -22.48 24.03
CA ALA A 11 50.18 -22.93 23.45
C ALA A 11 50.06 -22.26 22.09
N ASP A 12 50.07 -23.09 21.05
CA ASP A 12 49.57 -22.77 19.71
C ASP A 12 48.14 -22.22 19.80
N LYS A 13 48.00 -20.97 20.21
CA LYS A 13 46.84 -20.17 19.85
C LYS A 13 47.15 -19.68 18.45
N LYS A 14 46.79 -20.50 17.46
CA LYS A 14 46.32 -19.95 16.19
C LYS A 14 45.24 -18.94 16.56
N GLU A 15 45.62 -17.67 16.62
CA GLU A 15 44.67 -16.57 16.52
C GLU A 15 43.98 -16.75 15.17
N THR A 16 42.89 -17.51 15.16
CA THR A 16 41.93 -17.51 14.05
C THR A 16 41.39 -16.10 13.99
N LYS A 17 42.05 -15.25 13.21
CA LYS A 17 41.49 -14.00 12.69
C LYS A 17 40.12 -14.37 12.15
N SER A 18 39.08 -13.78 12.73
CA SER A 18 37.71 -13.88 12.26
C SER A 18 37.64 -13.36 10.83
N GLN A 19 37.73 -14.26 9.85
CA GLN A 19 37.57 -13.94 8.44
C GLN A 19 36.12 -14.26 8.08
N CYS A 20 35.38 -13.23 7.64
CA CYS A 20 34.12 -13.44 6.94
C CYS A 20 34.46 -14.15 5.62
N THR A 21 34.09 -15.43 5.48
CA THR A 21 34.54 -16.30 4.38
C THR A 21 33.58 -16.37 3.19
N TYR A 22 32.37 -15.81 3.31
CA TYR A 22 31.38 -15.84 2.23
C TYR A 22 31.47 -14.60 1.35
N THR A 23 31.19 -14.77 0.05
CA THR A 23 30.98 -13.65 -0.88
C THR A 23 29.51 -13.28 -0.94
N THR A 24 29.19 -12.00 -1.07
CA THR A 24 27.81 -11.58 -1.34
C THR A 24 27.57 -11.46 -2.84
N PHE A 25 26.37 -11.80 -3.29
CA PHE A 25 25.92 -11.54 -4.65
C PHE A 25 24.60 -10.79 -4.63
N ARG A 26 24.24 -10.21 -5.76
CA ARG A 26 23.00 -9.47 -5.92
C ARG A 26 22.02 -10.24 -6.76
N SER A 27 20.80 -10.34 -6.27
CA SER A 27 19.66 -10.90 -6.99
C SER A 27 18.47 -9.97 -6.80
N ASN A 28 17.73 -9.72 -7.88
CA ASN A 28 16.48 -8.97 -7.88
C ASN A 28 15.28 -9.90 -8.10
N GLU A 29 15.45 -11.21 -7.89
CA GLU A 29 14.35 -12.15 -8.01
C GLU A 29 13.38 -12.01 -6.84
N THR A 30 12.09 -11.98 -7.18
CA THR A 30 10.96 -11.95 -6.27
C THR A 30 10.70 -13.32 -5.61
N LYS A 31 11.33 -14.38 -6.13
CA LYS A 31 11.32 -15.73 -5.56
C LYS A 31 12.68 -16.40 -5.76
N ALA A 32 13.19 -17.07 -4.74
CA ALA A 32 14.38 -17.90 -4.95
C ALA A 32 14.03 -19.19 -5.68
N THR A 33 14.93 -19.59 -6.58
CA THR A 33 14.92 -20.87 -7.28
C THR A 33 16.29 -21.54 -7.13
N PRO A 34 16.46 -22.82 -7.50
CA PRO A 34 17.77 -23.46 -7.53
C PRO A 34 18.81 -22.70 -8.37
N GLU A 35 18.39 -22.02 -9.44
CA GLU A 35 19.25 -21.21 -10.31
C GLU A 35 19.58 -19.84 -9.70
N LYS A 36 18.68 -19.30 -8.87
CA LYS A 36 18.83 -18.01 -8.19
C LYS A 36 18.50 -18.16 -6.69
N PRO A 37 19.39 -18.82 -5.91
CA PRO A 37 19.15 -19.14 -4.51
C PRO A 37 19.33 -17.93 -3.57
N MET A 38 18.89 -18.05 -2.32
CA MET A 38 19.11 -17.07 -1.26
C MET A 38 20.55 -17.14 -0.71
N LEU A 39 21.08 -18.36 -0.64
CA LEU A 39 22.47 -18.62 -0.27
C LEU A 39 22.93 -19.98 -0.82
N ILE A 40 24.25 -20.14 -0.93
CA ILE A 40 24.89 -21.38 -1.35
C ILE A 40 25.75 -21.89 -0.21
N LEU A 41 25.53 -23.15 0.19
CA LEU A 41 26.30 -23.85 1.19
C LEU A 41 27.29 -24.83 0.54
N ASP A 42 28.43 -25.07 1.19
CA ASP A 42 29.38 -26.09 0.75
C ASP A 42 28.77 -27.50 0.80
N ASN A 43 28.89 -28.23 -0.30
CA ASN A 43 28.49 -29.64 -0.43
C ASN A 43 29.66 -30.56 -0.80
N SER A 44 30.91 -30.07 -0.81
CA SER A 44 32.09 -30.82 -1.22
C SER A 44 32.35 -32.07 -0.38
N LYS A 45 32.05 -32.00 0.93
CA LYS A 45 32.22 -33.11 1.87
C LYS A 45 31.04 -34.07 1.87
N ARG A 46 29.85 -33.59 1.52
CA ARG A 46 28.58 -34.32 1.63
C ARG A 46 27.48 -33.65 0.81
N GLU A 47 26.73 -34.45 0.07
CA GLU A 47 25.47 -33.99 -0.53
C GLU A 47 24.37 -33.90 0.54
N TRP A 48 23.65 -32.78 0.52
CA TRP A 48 22.58 -32.51 1.49
C TRP A 48 21.21 -32.92 0.95
N LYS A 49 20.31 -33.38 1.83
CA LYS A 49 18.94 -33.75 1.44
C LYS A 49 18.19 -32.50 0.98
N HIS A 50 17.22 -32.68 0.08
CA HIS A 50 16.35 -31.60 -0.39
C HIS A 50 15.71 -30.79 0.74
N HIS A 51 15.39 -31.46 1.85
CA HIS A 51 14.96 -30.85 3.09
C HIS A 51 15.93 -31.24 4.20
N SER A 52 16.59 -30.26 4.77
CA SER A 52 17.59 -30.48 5.80
C SER A 52 17.39 -29.50 6.95
N CYS A 53 17.47 -29.97 8.19
CA CYS A 53 17.20 -29.20 9.40
C CYS A 53 18.51 -28.74 10.05
N GLY A 54 18.53 -27.62 10.75
CA GLY A 54 19.75 -27.13 11.39
C GLY A 54 19.62 -25.72 11.95
N TYR A 55 20.75 -25.09 12.23
CA TYR A 55 20.82 -23.68 12.62
C TYR A 55 22.10 -23.04 12.06
N PHE A 56 22.09 -21.72 11.89
CA PHE A 56 23.31 -20.99 11.54
C PHE A 56 24.19 -20.81 12.78
N SER A 57 25.50 -21.02 12.62
CA SER A 57 26.48 -20.82 13.69
C SER A 57 27.19 -19.46 13.57
N ASN A 58 27.75 -19.02 14.69
CA ASN A 58 28.09 -17.62 14.98
C ASN A 58 28.96 -16.92 13.89
N PRO A 59 28.48 -15.79 13.31
CA PRO A 59 29.18 -15.04 12.26
C PRO A 59 30.48 -14.33 12.69
N ALA A 60 30.82 -14.31 13.98
CA ALA A 60 32.05 -13.70 14.48
C ALA A 60 33.31 -14.59 14.31
N LYS A 61 33.18 -15.87 13.95
CA LYS A 61 34.32 -16.79 13.81
C LYS A 61 34.40 -17.45 12.43
N GLN A 62 33.28 -18.00 11.96
CA GLN A 62 33.11 -18.63 10.63
C GLN A 62 31.60 -18.83 10.45
N THR A 63 30.99 -18.16 9.46
CA THR A 63 29.54 -18.31 9.22
C THR A 63 29.29 -19.64 8.52
N ALA A 64 28.74 -20.61 9.23
CA ALA A 64 28.40 -21.93 8.71
C ALA A 64 26.95 -22.30 9.07
N PHE A 65 26.37 -23.22 8.31
CA PHE A 65 25.12 -23.87 8.67
C PHE A 65 25.41 -25.24 9.28
N GLU A 66 24.89 -25.51 10.47
CA GLU A 66 25.04 -26.78 11.16
C GLU A 66 23.82 -27.66 10.88
N PHE A 67 23.99 -28.60 9.95
CA PHE A 67 22.97 -29.58 9.58
C PHE A 67 22.79 -30.63 10.69
N LYS A 68 21.57 -30.75 11.21
CA LYS A 68 21.13 -31.79 12.14
C LYS A 68 20.54 -32.95 11.35
N GLU A 69 21.32 -34.01 11.18
CA GLU A 69 20.88 -35.28 10.60
C GLU A 69 20.78 -36.36 11.69
N GLU A 70 20.17 -37.50 11.36
CA GLU A 70 20.00 -38.63 12.29
C GLU A 70 21.36 -39.12 12.86
N ASP A 71 22.44 -39.00 12.08
CA ASP A 71 23.78 -39.49 12.42
C ASP A 71 24.69 -38.44 13.07
N GLY A 72 24.20 -37.23 13.34
CA GLY A 72 24.96 -36.17 14.01
C GLY A 72 24.80 -34.77 13.41
N VAL A 73 25.63 -33.84 13.90
CA VAL A 73 25.65 -32.45 13.44
C VAL A 73 26.85 -32.22 12.52
N PHE A 74 26.60 -31.71 11.32
CA PHE A 74 27.62 -31.52 10.29
C PHE A 74 27.65 -30.05 9.84
N PRO A 75 28.80 -29.36 9.95
CA PRO A 75 28.91 -27.97 9.51
C PRO A 75 29.15 -27.90 8.00
N ALA A 76 28.44 -26.97 7.34
CA ALA A 76 28.69 -26.56 5.96
C ALA A 76 28.95 -25.06 5.92
N ASP A 77 30.07 -24.68 5.31
CA ASP A 77 30.44 -23.27 5.17
C ASP A 77 29.49 -22.55 4.21
N ILE A 78 29.18 -21.29 4.51
CA ILE A 78 28.44 -20.46 3.56
C ILE A 78 29.41 -19.95 2.51
N LEU A 79 29.14 -20.26 1.25
CA LEU A 79 29.97 -19.86 0.11
C LEU A 79 29.53 -18.51 -0.47
N LYS A 80 28.21 -18.39 -0.72
CA LYS A 80 27.60 -17.18 -1.29
C LYS A 80 26.31 -16.82 -0.55
N ILE A 81 26.03 -15.54 -0.35
CA ILE A 81 24.76 -15.05 0.20
C ILE A 81 24.22 -13.91 -0.66
N ASP A 82 22.93 -13.95 -0.97
CA ASP A 82 22.23 -12.78 -1.48
C ASP A 82 22.30 -11.66 -0.43
N SER A 83 22.81 -10.50 -0.81
CA SER A 83 23.15 -9.44 0.14
C SER A 83 21.95 -8.93 0.96
N ARG A 84 20.71 -9.15 0.49
CA ARG A 84 19.45 -8.88 1.20
C ARG A 84 19.32 -9.70 2.48
N PHE A 85 19.75 -10.96 2.43
CA PHE A 85 19.57 -11.92 3.50
C PHE A 85 20.67 -11.87 4.56
N THR A 86 21.74 -11.09 4.36
CA THR A 86 22.89 -11.03 5.27
C THR A 86 22.51 -10.71 6.72
N SER A 87 21.69 -9.68 6.94
CA SER A 87 21.20 -9.31 8.28
C SER A 87 20.32 -10.40 8.89
N LEU A 88 19.47 -11.04 8.07
CA LEU A 88 18.60 -12.14 8.52
C LEU A 88 19.43 -13.36 8.92
N ILE A 89 20.37 -13.80 8.09
CA ILE A 89 21.23 -14.97 8.38
C ILE A 89 22.07 -14.71 9.63
N LYS A 90 22.59 -13.49 9.79
CA LYS A 90 23.29 -13.08 11.00
C LYS A 90 22.40 -13.18 12.24
N TRP A 91 21.17 -12.65 12.16
CA TRP A 91 20.21 -12.70 13.26
C TRP A 91 19.77 -14.14 13.58
N LEU A 92 19.52 -14.99 12.57
CA LEU A 92 19.22 -16.41 12.74
C LEU A 92 20.35 -17.14 13.48
N GLY A 93 21.60 -16.80 13.16
CA GLY A 93 22.78 -17.38 13.80
C GLY A 93 23.02 -16.88 15.23
N GLU A 94 22.83 -15.59 15.49
CA GLU A 94 22.97 -14.99 16.83
C GLU A 94 21.91 -15.54 17.81
N ASN A 95 20.69 -15.83 17.32
CA ASN A 95 19.60 -16.35 18.13
C ASN A 95 19.49 -17.89 18.11
N HIS A 96 20.39 -18.60 17.42
CA HIS A 96 20.40 -20.06 17.30
C HIS A 96 19.03 -20.66 16.91
N ILE A 97 18.36 -20.03 15.95
CA ILE A 97 17.01 -20.44 15.53
C ILE A 97 17.10 -21.72 14.71
N ASN A 98 16.33 -22.73 15.10
CA ASN A 98 16.25 -23.98 14.34
C ASN A 98 15.37 -23.77 13.11
N ILE A 99 15.95 -24.07 11.94
CA ILE A 99 15.30 -23.87 10.65
C ILE A 99 15.43 -25.12 9.78
N ARG A 100 14.51 -25.25 8.83
CA ARG A 100 14.51 -26.21 7.75
C ARG A 100 14.88 -25.49 6.46
N LEU A 101 15.98 -25.88 5.86
CA LEU A 101 16.38 -25.43 4.53
C LEU A 101 15.73 -26.35 3.49
N SER A 102 15.22 -25.75 2.42
CA SER A 102 14.94 -26.47 1.17
C SER A 102 15.88 -25.98 0.08
N GLY A 103 16.55 -26.93 -0.56
CA GLY A 103 17.59 -26.64 -1.54
C GLY A 103 17.88 -27.80 -2.47
N GLN A 104 18.79 -27.56 -3.40
CA GLN A 104 19.22 -28.54 -4.40
C GLN A 104 20.75 -28.53 -4.51
N ASN A 105 21.36 -29.72 -4.56
CA ASN A 105 22.80 -29.83 -4.83
C ASN A 105 23.07 -29.46 -6.29
N THR A 106 24.01 -28.54 -6.48
CA THR A 106 24.52 -28.09 -7.79
C THR A 106 26.05 -28.20 -7.78
N GLU A 107 26.68 -27.99 -8.93
CA GLU A 107 28.15 -27.95 -9.05
C GLU A 107 28.77 -26.80 -8.26
N GLU A 108 28.04 -25.70 -8.03
CA GLU A 108 28.50 -24.56 -7.22
C GLU A 108 28.28 -24.73 -5.71
N GLY A 109 27.54 -25.75 -5.29
CA GLY A 109 27.17 -25.98 -3.89
C GLY A 109 25.70 -26.36 -3.71
N TYR A 110 25.25 -26.40 -2.46
CA TYR A 110 23.83 -26.60 -2.12
C TYR A 110 23.08 -25.26 -2.16
N ALA A 111 22.28 -25.09 -3.23
CA ALA A 111 21.51 -23.89 -3.52
C ALA A 111 20.23 -23.87 -2.68
N VAL A 112 20.19 -22.99 -1.66
CA VAL A 112 19.04 -22.85 -0.77
C VAL A 112 18.07 -21.83 -1.34
N TYR A 113 16.83 -22.23 -1.61
CA TYR A 113 15.80 -21.34 -2.14
C TYR A 113 14.59 -21.19 -1.21
N LYS A 114 14.59 -21.88 -0.06
CA LYS A 114 13.54 -21.73 0.94
C LYS A 114 14.07 -21.99 2.34
N ILE A 115 13.68 -21.15 3.29
CA ILE A 115 14.01 -21.28 4.70
C ILE A 115 12.68 -21.24 5.47
N ARG A 116 12.46 -22.22 6.37
CA ARG A 116 11.31 -22.27 7.26
C ARG A 116 11.75 -22.48 8.70
N GLU A 117 11.02 -21.95 9.66
CA GLU A 117 11.30 -22.22 11.07
C GLU A 117 10.84 -23.63 11.44
N ILE A 118 11.57 -24.30 12.34
CA ILE A 118 11.14 -25.57 12.94
C ILE A 118 10.80 -25.29 14.39
N ALA A 119 9.51 -25.30 14.72
CA ALA A 119 9.07 -25.22 16.11
C ALA A 119 9.45 -26.50 16.86
N PHE A 120 10.53 -26.46 17.64
CA PHE A 120 10.78 -27.47 18.68
C PHE A 120 10.01 -27.05 19.94
N GLY A 121 9.17 -27.95 20.46
CA GLY A 121 8.35 -27.69 21.63
C GLY A 121 9.18 -27.27 22.84
N GLY A 122 9.08 -26.00 23.23
CA GLY A 122 9.47 -25.49 24.55
C GLY A 122 10.64 -24.50 24.55
N GLY A 123 10.34 -23.20 24.43
CA GLY A 123 11.25 -22.10 24.77
C GLY A 123 11.11 -20.89 23.82
N THR A 124 10.61 -19.77 24.35
CA THR A 124 10.37 -18.48 23.67
C THR A 124 9.63 -18.57 22.33
N LYS A 125 8.30 -18.69 22.42
CA LYS A 125 7.38 -18.50 21.29
C LYS A 125 7.60 -17.11 20.66
N LEU A 126 8.29 -17.05 19.52
CA LEU A 126 7.95 -16.07 18.50
C LEU A 126 6.48 -16.32 18.14
N SER A 127 5.68 -15.25 18.14
CA SER A 127 4.23 -15.32 18.05
C SER A 127 3.77 -16.03 16.78
N ALA A 128 2.96 -17.09 16.96
CA ALA A 128 2.08 -17.75 16.00
C ALA A 128 2.73 -18.30 14.69
N GLU A 129 2.69 -19.63 14.57
CA GLU A 129 2.72 -20.46 13.35
C GLU A 129 3.42 -19.85 12.11
N ASP A 130 4.66 -20.26 11.83
CA ASP A 130 5.35 -20.13 10.53
C ASP A 130 5.48 -18.70 9.92
N GLY A 131 4.92 -17.66 10.55
CA GLY A 131 4.67 -16.37 9.91
C GLY A 131 5.79 -15.34 10.01
N PHE A 132 6.49 -15.22 11.15
CA PHE A 132 7.48 -14.14 11.34
C PHE A 132 8.71 -14.30 10.44
N LEU A 133 9.31 -15.50 10.40
CA LEU A 133 10.48 -15.76 9.56
C LEU A 133 10.12 -15.67 8.08
N GLN A 134 8.97 -16.22 7.70
CA GLN A 134 8.48 -16.17 6.32
C GLN A 134 8.20 -14.71 5.91
N PHE A 135 7.59 -13.89 6.78
CA PHE A 135 7.41 -12.46 6.58
C PHE A 135 8.73 -11.71 6.41
N MET A 136 9.72 -11.99 7.27
CA MET A 136 11.04 -11.37 7.16
C MET A 136 11.72 -11.75 5.83
N ILE A 137 11.54 -12.99 5.38
CA ILE A 137 12.06 -13.48 4.11
C ILE A 137 11.34 -12.86 2.93
N GLU A 138 10.02 -12.80 2.97
CA GLU A 138 9.18 -12.18 1.93
C GLU A 138 9.51 -10.69 1.82
N ARG A 139 9.63 -9.98 2.95
CA ARG A 139 10.11 -8.58 3.00
C ARG A 139 11.54 -8.40 2.49
N LEU A 140 12.39 -9.42 2.59
CA LEU A 140 13.74 -9.35 2.04
C LEU A 140 13.77 -9.69 0.56
N PHE A 141 12.97 -10.65 0.08
CA PHE A 141 12.74 -10.86 -1.35
C PHE A 141 12.10 -9.65 -2.02
N ALA A 142 11.27 -8.93 -1.27
CA ALA A 142 10.68 -7.64 -1.59
C ALA A 142 11.65 -6.44 -1.59
N SER A 143 12.90 -6.66 -1.18
CA SER A 143 13.93 -5.62 -1.21
C SER A 143 14.93 -5.94 -2.30
N SER A 144 15.71 -4.96 -2.75
CA SER A 144 16.79 -5.15 -3.72
C SER A 144 18.14 -5.32 -3.01
N ALA A 145 19.11 -5.98 -3.67
CA ALA A 145 20.34 -6.44 -3.04
C ALA A 145 21.39 -5.32 -2.83
N PRO A 146 21.91 -5.08 -1.61
CA PRO A 146 22.75 -3.90 -1.31
C PRO A 146 24.06 -3.76 -2.12
N ALA A 147 24.24 -2.54 -2.65
CA ALA A 147 25.44 -1.69 -2.74
C ALA A 147 26.63 -1.95 -1.77
N GLU A 148 27.89 -2.15 -2.21
CA GLU A 148 29.04 -1.71 -1.37
C GLU A 148 29.12 -0.18 -1.46
N GLU A 149 29.44 0.47 -0.33
CA GLU A 149 29.19 1.87 0.01
C GLU A 149 29.60 2.95 -1.03
N ASN A 150 28.65 3.82 -1.39
CA ASN A 150 28.73 5.29 -1.37
C ASN A 150 27.29 5.86 -1.40
N GLU A 151 27.10 7.02 -0.79
CA GLU A 151 25.83 7.72 -0.60
C GLU A 151 25.03 7.97 -1.90
N ASN A 152 23.70 7.87 -1.78
CA ASN A 152 22.60 8.30 -2.67
C ASN A 152 21.88 7.26 -3.56
N ASP A 153 20.57 7.25 -3.34
CA ASP A 153 19.39 6.90 -4.16
C ASP A 153 19.09 5.45 -4.62
N GLU A 154 17.96 4.94 -4.05
CA GLU A 154 16.80 4.17 -4.59
C GLU A 154 17.06 2.94 -5.51
N GLU A 155 16.35 1.78 -5.48
CA GLU A 155 14.90 1.52 -5.62
C GLU A 155 14.50 0.03 -5.28
N GLU A 156 13.28 -0.16 -4.75
CA GLU A 156 12.18 -1.21 -4.74
C GLU A 156 12.34 -2.69 -5.23
N GLU A 157 11.50 -3.72 -4.91
CA GLU A 157 10.08 -3.84 -4.45
C GLU A 157 9.61 -5.29 -3.99
N ASP A 158 8.58 -5.32 -3.11
CA ASP A 158 7.39 -6.21 -2.91
C ASP A 158 7.25 -7.57 -2.13
N GLY A 159 6.38 -7.55 -1.07
CA GLY A 159 5.52 -8.68 -0.60
C GLY A 159 5.29 -8.95 0.92
N ASP A 160 4.16 -8.47 1.50
CA ASP A 160 3.19 -8.94 2.56
C ASP A 160 3.53 -9.92 3.74
N ASP A 161 2.77 -10.11 4.84
CA ASP A 161 1.78 -9.36 5.65
C ASP A 161 1.69 -10.04 7.06
N MET A 162 1.93 -9.32 8.19
CA MET A 162 1.46 -9.67 9.56
C MET A 162 1.65 -8.53 10.59
N LYS A 163 0.66 -8.34 11.47
CA LYS A 163 0.67 -7.37 12.59
C LYS A 163 1.71 -7.73 13.67
N LEU A 164 2.78 -6.93 13.77
CA LEU A 164 3.78 -6.99 14.84
C LEU A 164 3.18 -6.53 16.19
N THR A 165 2.63 -7.47 16.97
CA THR A 165 1.98 -7.15 18.26
C THR A 165 2.92 -7.16 19.46
N SER A 166 4.13 -7.74 19.35
CA SER A 166 5.06 -7.88 20.46
C SER A 166 6.28 -6.96 20.33
N ILE A 167 6.75 -6.39 21.46
CA ILE A 167 7.97 -5.56 21.50
C ILE A 167 9.18 -6.32 20.96
N GLN A 168 9.25 -7.63 21.20
CA GLN A 168 10.34 -8.46 20.72
C GLN A 168 10.32 -8.57 19.18
N SER A 169 9.16 -8.89 18.61
CA SER A 169 8.96 -8.93 17.14
C SER A 169 9.29 -7.60 16.48
N ILE A 170 8.90 -6.48 17.09
CA ILE A 170 9.24 -5.12 16.63
C ILE A 170 10.76 -4.90 16.65
N THR A 171 11.45 -5.40 17.66
CA THR A 171 12.91 -5.26 17.76
C THR A 171 13.62 -6.09 16.70
N ASP A 172 13.19 -7.34 16.53
CA ASP A 172 13.76 -8.26 15.56
C ASP A 172 13.56 -7.73 14.13
N PHE A 173 12.39 -7.15 13.87
CA PHE A 173 12.11 -6.42 12.64
C PHE A 173 13.08 -5.23 12.43
N MET A 174 13.29 -4.37 13.43
CA MET A 174 14.23 -3.25 13.33
C MET A 174 15.67 -3.69 13.04
N ASN A 175 16.07 -4.85 13.55
CA ASN A 175 17.41 -5.41 13.34
C ASN A 175 17.56 -6.02 11.94
N CYS A 176 16.51 -6.67 11.43
CA CYS A 176 16.59 -7.43 10.19
C CYS A 176 16.15 -6.62 8.95
N ALA A 177 15.04 -5.89 9.05
CA ALA A 177 14.42 -5.12 7.96
C ALA A 177 14.36 -3.60 8.24
N GLY A 178 14.98 -3.10 9.31
CA GLY A 178 14.99 -1.66 9.58
C GLY A 178 15.56 -0.79 8.44
N LYS A 179 16.35 -1.38 7.55
CA LYS A 179 16.86 -0.74 6.33
C LYS A 179 15.77 -0.39 5.31
N THR A 180 14.61 -1.05 5.34
CA THR A 180 13.48 -0.81 4.42
C THR A 180 12.63 0.40 4.82
N MET A 181 13.09 1.26 5.72
CA MET A 181 12.39 2.46 6.15
C MET A 181 13.25 3.69 5.90
N PRO A 182 12.63 4.85 5.59
CA PRO A 182 13.30 6.14 5.55
C PRO A 182 14.10 6.41 6.83
N ASP A 183 15.25 7.07 6.71
CA ASP A 183 16.18 7.24 7.83
C ASP A 183 15.58 8.02 9.01
N ASN A 184 14.75 9.02 8.73
CA ASN A 184 14.01 9.77 9.75
C ASN A 184 13.03 8.86 10.53
N ILE A 185 12.30 7.97 9.84
CA ILE A 185 11.40 7.00 10.44
C ILE A 185 12.19 5.94 11.21
N ARG A 186 13.32 5.47 10.69
CA ARG A 186 14.19 4.51 11.38
C ARG A 186 14.73 5.07 12.70
N LEU A 187 15.20 6.33 12.70
CA LEU A 187 15.67 7.00 13.91
C LEU A 187 14.53 7.20 14.91
N TRP A 188 13.36 7.63 14.43
CA TRP A 188 12.15 7.77 15.23
C TRP A 188 11.72 6.43 15.85
N ALA A 189 11.76 5.33 15.08
CA ALA A 189 11.38 4.00 15.55
C ALA A 189 12.32 3.48 16.64
N ARG A 190 13.64 3.71 16.51
CA ARG A 190 14.62 3.38 17.55
C ARG A 190 14.34 4.11 18.87
N ARG A 191 14.00 5.40 18.80
CA ARG A 191 13.64 6.20 19.99
C ARG A 191 12.36 5.68 20.65
N ASN A 192 11.30 5.46 19.86
CA ASN A 192 10.02 4.96 20.37
C ASN A 192 10.14 3.52 20.91
N LEU A 193 11.03 2.69 20.36
CA LEU A 193 11.29 1.35 20.87
C LEU A 193 11.94 1.36 22.26
N ALA A 194 12.86 2.31 22.51
CA ALA A 194 13.43 2.50 23.84
C ALA A 194 12.36 2.89 24.87
N VAL A 195 11.45 3.80 24.50
CA VAL A 195 10.29 4.20 25.32
C VAL A 195 9.37 3.00 25.60
N ALA A 196 9.03 2.22 24.57
CA ALA A 196 8.18 1.04 24.70
C ALA A 196 8.78 -0.06 25.58
N ARG A 197 10.11 -0.16 25.67
CA ARG A 197 10.86 -1.10 26.51
C ARG A 197 11.06 -0.60 27.94
N SER A 198 11.18 0.72 28.14
CA SER A 198 11.48 1.30 29.44
C SER A 198 10.39 1.00 30.48
N HIS A 199 10.82 0.63 31.68
CA HIS A 199 9.94 0.46 32.84
C HIS A 199 9.73 1.75 33.63
N GLU A 200 10.47 2.81 33.29
CA GLU A 200 10.41 4.13 33.94
C GLU A 200 9.28 5.00 33.38
N VAL A 201 8.73 4.59 32.22
CA VAL A 201 7.68 5.30 31.49
C VAL A 201 6.30 4.77 31.87
N SER A 202 5.30 5.66 31.87
CA SER A 202 3.90 5.30 32.18
C SER A 202 3.36 4.19 31.26
N GLN A 203 2.43 3.39 31.76
CA GLN A 203 1.83 2.31 30.97
C GLN A 203 1.09 2.83 29.73
N GLU A 204 0.47 4.01 29.82
CA GLU A 204 -0.26 4.65 28.73
C GLU A 204 0.69 5.09 27.61
N GLU A 205 1.77 5.77 27.95
CA GLU A 205 2.78 6.21 27.00
C GLU A 205 3.47 5.03 26.31
N ARG A 206 3.71 3.92 27.04
CA ARG A 206 4.18 2.66 26.43
C ARG A 206 3.18 2.09 25.43
N ARG A 207 1.88 2.10 25.74
CA ARG A 207 0.82 1.63 24.82
C ARG A 207 0.74 2.52 23.57
N HIS A 208 0.84 3.84 23.73
CA HIS A 208 0.85 4.77 22.60
C HIS A 208 2.08 4.57 21.71
N ALA A 209 3.27 4.39 22.30
CA ALA A 209 4.49 4.09 21.57
C ALA A 209 4.40 2.74 20.83
N GLN A 210 3.88 1.69 21.46
CA GLN A 210 3.66 0.40 20.81
C GLN A 210 2.69 0.51 19.63
N ARG A 211 1.57 1.22 19.80
CA ARG A 211 0.59 1.44 18.74
C ARG A 211 1.19 2.24 17.58
N ALA A 212 1.93 3.30 17.87
CA ALA A 212 2.60 4.10 16.85
C ALA A 212 3.64 3.29 16.05
N LEU A 213 4.48 2.51 16.76
CA LEU A 213 5.44 1.60 16.14
C LEU A 213 4.73 0.57 15.26
N SER A 214 3.65 -0.03 15.75
CA SER A 214 2.88 -1.00 14.98
C SER A 214 2.31 -0.42 13.69
N ILE A 215 1.80 0.82 13.72
CA ILE A 215 1.27 1.49 12.51
C ILE A 215 2.41 1.75 11.52
N MET A 216 3.49 2.38 11.96
CA MET A 216 4.61 2.76 11.08
C MET A 216 5.36 1.55 10.49
N MET A 217 5.39 0.42 11.21
CA MET A 217 6.00 -0.82 10.74
C MET A 217 5.11 -1.63 9.81
N ASN A 218 3.79 -1.45 9.92
CA ASN A 218 2.82 -2.05 9.00
C ASN A 218 2.88 -1.40 7.61
N ILE A 219 3.30 -0.14 7.53
CA ILE A 219 3.42 0.59 6.28
C ILE A 219 4.69 0.12 5.54
N GLN A 220 4.48 -0.30 4.30
CA GLN A 220 5.53 -0.60 3.34
C GLN A 220 5.96 0.71 2.70
N TRP A 221 7.12 1.21 3.13
CA TRP A 221 7.74 2.40 2.58
C TRP A 221 8.41 2.03 1.26
N LYS A 222 7.62 2.21 0.21
CA LYS A 222 7.93 2.03 -1.20
C LYS A 222 8.79 3.22 -1.69
N HIS A 223 9.71 2.96 -2.61
CA HIS A 223 10.39 3.97 -3.42
C HIS A 223 9.44 4.56 -4.47
N ASN A 224 9.97 5.37 -5.38
CA ASN A 224 9.17 6.19 -6.27
C ASN A 224 8.90 5.52 -7.63
N TYR A 225 9.20 4.23 -7.78
CA TYR A 225 9.07 3.54 -9.05
C TYR A 225 7.62 3.10 -9.30
N PHE A 226 7.10 3.41 -10.48
CA PHE A 226 5.77 2.99 -10.90
C PHE A 226 5.86 2.05 -12.10
N GLU A 227 5.26 0.87 -11.95
CA GLU A 227 5.09 -0.06 -13.05
C GLU A 227 4.37 0.61 -14.23
N SER A 228 4.83 0.29 -15.44
CA SER A 228 4.18 0.80 -16.64
C SER A 228 2.76 0.25 -16.78
N ILE A 229 1.81 1.15 -16.96
CA ILE A 229 0.39 0.85 -17.17
C ILE A 229 0.13 0.71 -18.67
N ASP A 230 -0.59 -0.32 -19.11
CA ASP A 230 -0.99 -0.41 -20.53
C ASP A 230 -1.99 0.72 -20.87
N PRO A 231 -1.64 1.67 -21.77
CA PRO A 231 -2.52 2.77 -22.13
C PRO A 231 -3.82 2.30 -22.80
N LYS A 232 -3.82 1.14 -23.45
CA LYS A 232 -5.03 0.57 -24.08
C LYS A 232 -6.01 0.09 -23.02
N GLU A 233 -5.51 -0.58 -21.99
CA GLU A 233 -6.33 -1.02 -20.86
C GLU A 233 -6.86 0.16 -20.07
N ALA A 234 -6.03 1.18 -19.82
CA ALA A 234 -6.46 2.42 -19.21
C ALA A 234 -7.62 3.08 -19.98
N ARG A 235 -7.50 3.14 -21.31
CA ARG A 235 -8.54 3.70 -22.18
C ARG A 235 -9.84 2.89 -22.11
N ARG A 236 -9.74 1.56 -22.11
CA ARG A 236 -10.89 0.65 -21.97
C ARG A 236 -11.64 0.90 -20.66
N ILE A 237 -10.93 1.01 -19.53
CA ILE A 237 -11.54 1.30 -18.22
C ILE A 237 -12.28 2.66 -18.25
N LEU A 238 -11.69 3.69 -18.86
CA LEU A 238 -12.35 4.99 -19.00
C LEU A 238 -13.59 4.94 -19.90
N ASP A 239 -13.55 4.18 -21.00
CA ASP A 239 -14.68 4.04 -21.92
C ASP A 239 -15.82 3.19 -21.34
N GLU A 240 -15.51 2.25 -20.45
CA GLU A 240 -16.49 1.43 -19.71
C GLU A 240 -17.23 2.23 -18.62
N GLU A 241 -16.61 3.23 -18.03
CA GLU A 241 -17.20 4.03 -16.93
C GLU A 241 -17.84 5.33 -17.44
N LEU A 242 -17.30 5.91 -18.53
CA LEU A 242 -17.66 7.26 -18.97
C LEU A 242 -18.11 7.23 -20.43
N TYR A 243 -19.32 7.73 -20.70
CA TYR A 243 -19.76 7.97 -22.06
C TYR A 243 -19.24 9.31 -22.58
N GLY A 244 -18.74 9.31 -23.82
CA GLY A 244 -18.21 10.53 -24.45
C GLY A 244 -16.99 11.10 -23.72
N MET A 245 -16.99 12.41 -23.47
CA MET A 245 -15.93 13.12 -22.75
C MET A 245 -14.51 12.91 -23.29
N GLU A 246 -14.37 12.85 -24.62
CA GLU A 246 -13.10 12.54 -25.29
C GLU A 246 -11.93 13.43 -24.87
N ARG A 247 -12.18 14.72 -24.63
CA ARG A 247 -11.16 15.65 -24.16
C ARG A 247 -10.66 15.30 -22.75
N VAL A 248 -11.56 14.89 -21.85
CA VAL A 248 -11.25 14.51 -20.48
C VAL A 248 -10.47 13.19 -20.48
N LYS A 249 -10.95 12.20 -21.24
CA LYS A 249 -10.27 10.89 -21.38
C LYS A 249 -8.87 11.06 -21.97
N GLN A 250 -8.72 11.87 -23.01
CA GLN A 250 -7.43 12.16 -23.62
C GLN A 250 -6.47 12.77 -22.60
N ARG A 251 -6.93 13.71 -21.79
CA ARG A 251 -6.10 14.37 -20.77
C ARG A 251 -5.62 13.41 -19.69
N ILE A 252 -6.47 12.47 -19.26
CA ILE A 252 -6.10 11.43 -18.29
C ILE A 252 -5.06 10.48 -18.89
N ILE A 253 -5.25 10.07 -20.15
CA ILE A 253 -4.30 9.21 -20.87
C ILE A 253 -2.94 9.90 -21.06
N GLU A 254 -2.91 11.21 -21.35
CA GLU A 254 -1.66 12.00 -21.40
C GLU A 254 -0.88 11.91 -20.09
N THR A 255 -1.56 12.05 -18.95
CA THR A 255 -0.95 11.91 -17.62
C THR A 255 -0.40 10.51 -17.38
N ILE A 256 -1.13 9.46 -17.77
CA ILE A 256 -0.67 8.06 -17.63
C ILE A 256 0.56 7.80 -18.51
N ILE A 257 0.57 8.32 -19.73
CA ILE A 257 1.74 8.22 -20.63
C ILE A 257 2.95 8.94 -20.02
N GLN A 258 2.75 10.07 -19.36
CA GLN A 258 3.82 10.77 -18.64
C GLN A 258 4.39 9.88 -17.51
N ILE A 259 3.51 9.31 -16.67
CA ILE A 259 3.91 8.39 -15.59
C ILE A 259 4.70 7.20 -16.15
N ASN A 260 4.22 6.57 -17.21
CA ASN A 260 4.91 5.45 -17.85
C ASN A 260 6.29 5.81 -18.40
N ARG A 261 6.52 7.07 -18.77
CA ARG A 261 7.79 7.52 -19.32
C ARG A 261 8.80 7.85 -18.23
N THR A 262 8.36 8.43 -17.12
CA THR A 262 9.22 8.85 -16.01
C THR A 262 9.30 7.81 -14.90
N HIS A 263 8.44 6.78 -14.92
CA HIS A 263 8.24 5.80 -13.85
C HIS A 263 8.04 6.43 -12.47
N THR A 264 7.52 7.66 -12.44
CA THR A 264 7.36 8.48 -11.24
C THR A 264 6.09 9.31 -11.36
N LEU A 265 5.43 9.59 -10.24
CA LEU A 265 4.25 10.44 -10.21
C LEU A 265 4.62 11.91 -10.52
N PRO A 266 3.78 12.64 -11.28
CA PRO A 266 3.93 14.07 -11.43
C PRO A 266 3.87 14.79 -10.08
N ALA A 267 4.63 15.87 -9.92
CA ALA A 267 4.59 16.73 -8.73
C ALA A 267 3.25 17.49 -8.55
N TYR A 268 2.32 17.37 -9.49
CA TYR A 268 1.00 17.99 -9.43
C TYR A 268 -0.10 16.91 -9.46
N GLY A 269 -1.18 17.17 -8.73
CA GLY A 269 -2.37 16.32 -8.73
C GLY A 269 -3.31 16.59 -9.91
N LEU A 270 -4.42 15.87 -9.97
CA LEU A 270 -5.52 16.16 -10.90
C LEU A 270 -6.64 16.91 -10.17
N LEU A 271 -7.13 18.01 -10.74
CA LEU A 271 -8.33 18.70 -10.25
C LEU A 271 -9.45 18.60 -11.29
N LEU A 272 -10.49 17.87 -10.95
CA LEU A 272 -11.69 17.68 -11.76
C LEU A 272 -12.72 18.75 -11.38
N VAL A 273 -12.97 19.70 -12.27
CA VAL A 273 -13.92 20.81 -12.05
C VAL A 273 -15.10 20.67 -12.98
N GLY A 274 -16.33 20.84 -12.47
CA GLY A 274 -17.51 20.88 -13.31
C GLY A 274 -18.81 20.89 -12.51
N PRO A 275 -19.97 21.00 -13.17
CA PRO A 275 -21.28 20.98 -12.51
C PRO A 275 -21.51 19.75 -11.64
N ALA A 276 -22.42 19.85 -10.68
CA ALA A 276 -22.79 18.71 -9.85
C ALA A 276 -23.39 17.59 -10.71
N GLY A 277 -23.12 16.34 -10.34
CA GLY A 277 -23.71 15.19 -11.05
C GLY A 277 -23.09 14.85 -12.41
N THR A 278 -21.96 15.47 -12.83
CA THR A 278 -21.29 15.13 -14.10
C THR A 278 -20.40 13.89 -14.08
N GLY A 279 -20.27 13.22 -12.92
CA GLY A 279 -19.46 12.00 -12.78
C GLY A 279 -18.01 12.24 -12.30
N LYS A 280 -17.69 13.43 -11.76
CA LYS A 280 -16.34 13.77 -11.28
C LYS A 280 -15.72 12.72 -10.35
N SER A 281 -16.46 12.26 -9.35
CA SER A 281 -15.97 11.22 -8.43
C SER A 281 -15.79 9.87 -9.13
N GLN A 282 -16.65 9.51 -10.08
CA GLN A 282 -16.50 8.28 -10.88
C GLN A 282 -15.21 8.32 -11.70
N ILE A 283 -14.89 9.48 -12.30
CA ILE A 283 -13.61 9.70 -13.00
C ILE A 283 -12.44 9.52 -12.03
N ALA A 284 -12.49 10.11 -10.84
CA ALA A 284 -11.43 9.97 -9.84
C ALA A 284 -11.19 8.50 -9.44
N TYR A 285 -12.26 7.73 -9.22
CA TYR A 285 -12.16 6.29 -8.94
C TYR A 285 -11.64 5.49 -10.14
N ALA A 286 -12.03 5.84 -11.36
CA ALA A 286 -11.50 5.21 -12.57
C ALA A 286 -9.99 5.44 -12.70
N VAL A 287 -9.52 6.66 -12.46
CA VAL A 287 -8.08 6.99 -12.47
C VAL A 287 -7.35 6.18 -11.39
N ALA A 288 -7.88 6.11 -10.16
CA ALA A 288 -7.28 5.32 -9.09
C ALA A 288 -7.18 3.82 -9.46
N ARG A 289 -8.23 3.25 -10.08
CA ARG A 289 -8.22 1.87 -10.58
C ARG A 289 -7.18 1.65 -11.67
N ILE A 290 -6.98 2.61 -12.56
CA ILE A 290 -5.99 2.54 -13.65
C ILE A 290 -4.57 2.56 -13.08
N LEU A 291 -4.32 3.38 -12.06
CA LEU A 291 -3.04 3.44 -11.36
C LEU A 291 -2.73 2.17 -10.56
N LYS A 292 -3.74 1.31 -10.30
CA LYS A 292 -3.63 0.10 -9.47
C LYS A 292 -3.11 0.34 -8.04
N MET A 293 -3.20 1.58 -7.57
CA MET A 293 -2.81 1.97 -6.22
C MET A 293 -4.02 1.86 -5.29
N PRO A 294 -3.82 1.59 -4.00
CA PRO A 294 -4.87 1.80 -3.02
C PRO A 294 -5.30 3.28 -3.04
N TRP A 295 -6.57 3.54 -2.71
CA TRP A 295 -7.07 4.91 -2.62
C TRP A 295 -7.90 5.12 -1.36
N THR A 296 -7.87 6.36 -0.86
CA THR A 296 -8.71 6.81 0.25
C THR A 296 -9.40 8.11 -0.12
N THR A 297 -10.64 8.27 0.32
CA THR A 297 -11.45 9.47 0.06
C THR A 297 -11.44 10.41 1.25
N LEU A 298 -11.16 11.69 1.00
CA LEU A 298 -11.26 12.77 1.98
C LEU A 298 -12.40 13.70 1.55
N ASP A 299 -13.47 13.77 2.35
CA ASP A 299 -14.60 14.66 2.08
C ASP A 299 -14.46 15.98 2.84
N MET A 300 -14.23 17.07 2.09
CA MET A 300 -13.99 18.39 2.66
C MET A 300 -15.26 19.05 3.22
N SER A 301 -16.46 18.56 2.88
CA SER A 301 -17.69 19.02 3.55
C SER A 301 -17.75 18.60 5.02
N SER A 302 -17.13 17.47 5.34
CA SER A 302 -17.20 16.86 6.67
C SER A 302 -16.03 17.30 7.56
N ILE A 303 -14.89 17.63 6.94
CA ILE A 303 -13.63 17.96 7.63
C ILE A 303 -13.56 19.47 7.88
N ASN A 304 -13.87 19.86 9.11
CA ASN A 304 -13.85 21.26 9.54
C ASN A 304 -12.62 21.63 10.39
N ASP A 305 -11.84 20.64 10.82
CA ASP A 305 -10.73 20.81 11.75
C ASP A 305 -9.47 20.12 11.21
N PRO A 306 -8.34 20.84 11.08
CA PRO A 306 -7.03 20.25 10.74
C PRO A 306 -6.63 19.05 11.60
N GLU A 307 -7.02 19.00 12.89
CA GLU A 307 -6.68 17.87 13.77
C GLU A 307 -7.33 16.55 13.34
N GLN A 308 -8.42 16.59 12.55
CA GLN A 308 -8.98 15.37 11.98
C GLN A 308 -8.05 14.77 10.92
N LEU A 309 -7.33 15.62 10.18
CA LEU A 309 -6.37 15.18 9.15
C LEU A 309 -5.06 14.71 9.76
N THR A 310 -4.53 15.43 10.77
CA THR A 310 -3.20 15.21 11.36
C THR A 310 -3.21 14.50 12.71
N GLY A 311 -4.38 14.24 13.29
CA GLY A 311 -4.54 13.55 14.56
C GLY A 311 -4.32 14.43 15.78
N SER A 312 -4.35 13.79 16.96
CA SER A 312 -4.18 14.45 18.25
C SER A 312 -2.85 14.05 18.91
N SER A 313 -2.25 14.97 19.66
CA SER A 313 -1.02 14.71 20.41
C SER A 313 -1.17 13.59 21.44
N ARG A 314 -0.12 12.77 21.60
CA ARG A 314 -0.07 11.65 22.57
C ARG A 314 -0.18 12.06 24.03
N VAL A 315 -0.10 13.35 24.34
CA VAL A 315 -0.32 13.86 25.70
C VAL A 315 -1.74 13.55 26.19
N TYR A 316 -2.70 13.38 25.28
CA TYR A 316 -4.07 13.02 25.62
C TYR A 316 -4.27 11.50 25.68
N ALA A 317 -4.92 11.00 26.73
CA ALA A 317 -5.18 9.56 26.90
C ALA A 317 -5.99 8.94 25.74
N ASN A 318 -6.85 9.73 25.09
CA ASN A 318 -7.66 9.30 23.94
C ASN A 318 -7.06 9.69 22.59
N ALA A 319 -5.77 9.99 22.53
CA ALA A 319 -5.10 10.42 21.31
C ALA A 319 -5.21 9.36 20.21
N LYS A 320 -5.45 9.83 18.98
CA LYS A 320 -5.57 9.01 17.79
C LYS A 320 -4.76 9.61 16.64
N PRO A 321 -4.21 8.77 15.75
CA PRO A 321 -3.67 9.21 14.46
C PRO A 321 -4.73 9.95 13.64
N GLY A 322 -4.28 10.83 12.74
CA GLY A 322 -5.18 11.51 11.82
C GLY A 322 -5.67 10.61 10.69
N ILE A 323 -6.69 11.04 9.96
CA ILE A 323 -7.26 10.31 8.82
C ILE A 323 -6.18 9.98 7.78
N ILE A 324 -5.22 10.88 7.55
CA ILE A 324 -4.12 10.64 6.60
C ILE A 324 -3.27 9.45 7.05
N MET A 325 -2.86 9.42 8.32
CA MET A 325 -2.05 8.34 8.87
C MET A 325 -2.84 7.01 8.97
N GLU A 326 -4.13 7.08 9.29
CA GLU A 326 -5.02 5.92 9.24
C GLU A 326 -5.16 5.37 7.81
N ALA A 327 -5.22 6.25 6.79
CA ALA A 327 -5.26 5.84 5.39
C ALA A 327 -4.01 5.07 4.96
N PHE A 328 -2.81 5.58 5.29
CA PHE A 328 -1.57 4.83 5.09
C PHE A 328 -1.57 3.49 5.84
N SER A 329 -2.04 3.48 7.10
CA SER A 329 -2.11 2.25 7.89
C SER A 329 -3.08 1.21 7.31
N MET A 330 -4.19 1.64 6.72
CA MET A 330 -5.19 0.77 6.10
C MET A 330 -4.72 0.26 4.74
N ALA A 331 -4.05 1.11 3.97
CA ALA A 331 -3.49 0.75 2.68
C ALA A 331 -2.30 -0.20 2.81
N GLY A 332 -1.52 -0.11 3.89
CA GLY A 332 -0.33 -0.93 4.10
C GLY A 332 0.87 -0.50 3.25
N GLU A 333 0.72 0.53 2.40
CA GLU A 333 1.74 1.01 1.46
C GLU A 333 1.88 2.53 1.56
N SER A 334 3.07 3.07 1.23
CA SER A 334 3.29 4.51 1.12
C SER A 334 2.77 5.11 -0.19
N ASN A 335 2.52 4.28 -1.19
CA ASN A 335 1.99 4.70 -2.48
C ASN A 335 0.46 4.70 -2.42
N LEU A 336 -0.16 5.88 -2.36
CA LEU A 336 -1.60 6.01 -2.13
C LEU A 336 -2.21 7.12 -2.99
N VAL A 337 -3.39 6.87 -3.53
CA VAL A 337 -4.20 7.92 -4.18
C VAL A 337 -5.14 8.55 -3.15
N PHE A 338 -5.00 9.85 -2.88
CA PHE A 338 -5.98 10.59 -2.09
C PHE A 338 -7.01 11.24 -3.01
N ILE A 339 -8.26 10.80 -2.89
CA ILE A 339 -9.40 11.40 -3.59
C ILE A 339 -10.01 12.47 -2.69
N ILE A 340 -9.75 13.74 -2.98
CA ILE A 340 -10.24 14.89 -2.22
C ILE A 340 -11.55 15.37 -2.84
N ASN A 341 -12.67 15.10 -2.17
CA ASN A 341 -13.98 15.54 -2.64
C ASN A 341 -14.31 16.94 -2.14
N GLU A 342 -14.90 17.73 -3.04
CA GLU A 342 -15.41 19.09 -2.78
C GLU A 342 -14.33 20.03 -2.22
N LEU A 343 -13.17 20.08 -2.88
CA LEU A 343 -12.04 20.93 -2.48
C LEU A 343 -12.42 22.42 -2.35
N ASP A 344 -13.42 22.87 -3.11
CA ASP A 344 -14.02 24.21 -3.03
C ASP A 344 -14.64 24.54 -1.67
N LYS A 345 -14.94 23.53 -0.84
CA LYS A 345 -15.48 23.73 0.51
C LYS A 345 -14.41 23.75 1.60
N ALA A 346 -13.17 23.36 1.31
CA ALA A 346 -12.09 23.25 2.29
C ALA A 346 -11.74 24.60 2.95
N ALA A 347 -11.85 25.71 2.23
CA ALA A 347 -11.52 27.05 2.72
C ALA A 347 -12.61 27.69 3.60
N SER A 348 -13.76 27.03 3.79
CA SER A 348 -14.92 27.60 4.49
C SER A 348 -14.92 27.42 6.02
N GLY A 349 -13.87 26.81 6.58
CA GLY A 349 -13.72 26.54 8.01
C GLY A 349 -13.66 27.82 8.86
N LYS A 350 -14.55 27.91 9.87
CA LYS A 350 -14.63 29.03 10.85
C LYS A 350 -13.76 28.82 12.11
N GLY A 351 -12.85 27.84 12.09
CA GLY A 351 -12.02 27.44 13.24
C GLY A 351 -10.64 28.11 13.30
N ASN A 352 -9.86 27.79 14.35
CA ASN A 352 -8.50 28.31 14.60
C ASN A 352 -7.41 27.79 13.62
N GLY A 353 -7.79 27.10 12.54
CA GLY A 353 -6.89 26.60 11.49
C GLY A 353 -7.66 26.12 10.28
N ASN A 354 -7.05 26.22 9.09
CA ASN A 354 -7.69 25.85 7.83
C ASN A 354 -7.21 24.45 7.38
N PRO A 355 -8.11 23.47 7.16
CA PRO A 355 -7.74 22.15 6.63
C PRO A 355 -6.96 22.23 5.31
N ALA A 356 -7.16 23.29 4.53
CA ALA A 356 -6.43 23.56 3.30
C ALA A 356 -4.90 23.65 3.50
N ASP A 357 -4.42 24.13 4.64
CA ASP A 357 -2.99 24.27 4.90
C ASP A 357 -2.31 22.91 5.09
N VAL A 358 -3.00 21.97 5.76
CA VAL A 358 -2.55 20.59 5.88
C VAL A 358 -2.51 19.93 4.50
N LEU A 359 -3.54 20.14 3.68
CA LEU A 359 -3.55 19.63 2.32
C LEU A 359 -2.39 20.18 1.50
N LEU A 360 -2.04 21.46 1.61
CA LEU A 360 -0.87 22.02 0.93
C LEU A 360 0.42 21.27 1.26
N THR A 361 0.64 20.93 2.53
CA THR A 361 1.83 20.15 2.93
C THR A 361 1.86 18.75 2.31
N LEU A 362 0.68 18.12 2.16
CA LEU A 362 0.54 16.83 1.49
C LEU A 362 0.80 16.97 -0.02
N LEU A 363 0.33 18.05 -0.65
CA LEU A 363 0.49 18.33 -2.08
C LEU A 363 1.90 18.79 -2.49
N ASP A 364 2.66 19.42 -1.58
CA ASP A 364 4.01 19.89 -1.86
C ASP A 364 5.07 18.76 -1.87
N ASN A 365 4.68 17.52 -1.59
CA ASN A 365 5.56 16.34 -1.49
C ASN A 365 6.75 16.51 -0.52
N LEU A 366 6.69 17.50 0.39
CA LEU A 366 7.70 17.76 1.41
C LEU A 366 7.58 16.80 2.62
N GLY A 367 6.50 16.02 2.65
CA GLY A 367 6.11 15.21 3.80
C GLY A 367 5.15 15.95 4.74
N PHE A 368 4.38 15.18 5.50
CA PHE A 368 3.43 15.71 6.47
C PHE A 368 3.83 15.26 7.88
N THR A 369 3.52 16.07 8.89
CA THR A 369 3.76 15.69 10.29
C THR A 369 2.43 15.38 10.97
N ASP A 370 2.27 14.12 11.39
CA ASP A 370 1.12 13.70 12.19
C ASP A 370 1.37 14.02 13.67
N ASN A 371 0.40 14.64 14.34
CA ASN A 371 0.49 15.03 15.75
C ASN A 371 0.58 13.83 16.69
N TYR A 372 -0.01 12.69 16.30
CA TYR A 372 0.12 11.45 17.05
C TYR A 372 1.45 10.76 16.77
N MET A 373 2.00 10.83 15.56
CA MET A 373 3.31 10.20 15.27
C MET A 373 4.49 11.04 15.75
N GLU A 374 4.39 12.37 15.72
CA GLU A 374 5.49 13.31 15.97
C GLU A 374 6.70 13.04 15.05
N CYS A 375 6.41 12.59 13.83
CA CYS A 375 7.39 12.26 12.81
C CYS A 375 6.92 12.79 11.46
N MET A 376 7.87 13.24 10.64
CA MET A 376 7.59 13.62 9.26
C MET A 376 7.44 12.35 8.41
N VAL A 377 6.24 12.12 7.91
CA VAL A 377 5.87 11.04 7.00
C VAL A 377 6.12 11.51 5.56
N PRO A 378 6.97 10.83 4.78
CA PRO A 378 7.16 11.13 3.36
C PRO A 378 5.86 10.98 2.58
N THR A 379 5.62 11.87 1.62
CA THR A 379 4.42 11.85 0.75
C THR A 379 4.77 11.74 -0.74
N VAL A 380 5.99 11.31 -1.09
CA VAL A 380 6.43 11.27 -2.51
C VAL A 380 5.61 10.27 -3.34
N GLY A 381 5.20 9.15 -2.74
CA GLY A 381 4.31 8.15 -3.35
C GLY A 381 2.83 8.52 -3.39
N VAL A 382 2.46 9.72 -2.92
CA VAL A 382 1.07 10.14 -2.81
C VAL A 382 0.61 10.83 -4.08
N TYR A 383 -0.49 10.35 -4.68
CA TYR A 383 -1.11 11.00 -5.82
C TYR A 383 -2.46 11.65 -5.46
N PRO A 384 -2.56 12.99 -5.43
CA PRO A 384 -3.78 13.68 -5.08
C PRO A 384 -4.71 13.87 -6.30
N ILE A 385 -5.96 13.44 -6.18
CA ILE A 385 -7.03 13.67 -7.16
C ILE A 385 -8.16 14.43 -6.45
N ALA A 386 -8.35 15.70 -6.81
CA ALA A 386 -9.38 16.53 -6.22
C ALA A 386 -10.60 16.69 -7.14
N THR A 387 -11.78 16.84 -6.56
CA THR A 387 -13.01 17.24 -7.26
C THR A 387 -13.53 18.56 -6.69
N ALA A 388 -14.08 19.42 -7.54
CA ALA A 388 -14.70 20.68 -7.14
C ALA A 388 -15.86 21.05 -8.06
N ASN A 389 -16.81 21.84 -7.57
CA ASN A 389 -17.90 22.37 -8.38
C ASN A 389 -17.57 23.76 -8.91
N ASP A 390 -17.00 24.62 -8.06
CA ASP A 390 -16.63 25.98 -8.44
C ASP A 390 -15.12 26.23 -8.28
N LYS A 391 -14.45 26.51 -9.40
CA LYS A 391 -13.03 26.85 -9.42
C LYS A 391 -12.73 28.16 -8.68
N ALA A 392 -13.67 29.11 -8.66
CA ALA A 392 -13.46 30.43 -8.06
C ALA A 392 -13.37 30.38 -6.52
N GLN A 393 -13.90 29.32 -5.89
CA GLN A 393 -13.84 29.14 -4.44
C GLN A 393 -12.53 28.49 -3.97
N ILE A 394 -11.68 28.03 -4.89
CA ILE A 394 -10.41 27.38 -4.56
C ILE A 394 -9.31 28.43 -4.45
N SER A 395 -8.48 28.34 -3.42
CA SER A 395 -7.36 29.25 -3.23
C SER A 395 -6.29 29.09 -4.32
N ALA A 396 -5.64 30.19 -4.70
CA ALA A 396 -4.56 30.17 -5.70
C ALA A 396 -3.38 29.24 -5.34
N PRO A 397 -2.94 29.13 -4.05
CA PRO A 397 -1.92 28.17 -3.66
C PRO A 397 -2.28 26.73 -4.00
N LEU A 398 -3.50 26.29 -3.66
CA LEU A 398 -3.98 24.93 -3.98
C LEU A 398 -4.07 24.73 -5.49
N MET A 399 -4.66 25.67 -6.22
CA MET A 399 -4.79 25.57 -7.68
C MET A 399 -3.44 25.37 -8.39
N SER A 400 -2.37 25.97 -7.88
CA SER A 400 -1.03 25.85 -8.48
C SER A 400 -0.43 24.43 -8.40
N ARG A 401 -1.01 23.55 -7.57
CA ARG A 401 -0.57 22.16 -7.37
C ARG A 401 -1.41 21.14 -8.11
N PHE A 402 -2.38 21.58 -8.90
CA PHE A 402 -3.23 20.70 -9.69
C PHE A 402 -3.21 21.02 -11.18
N ALA A 403 -3.20 19.97 -12.00
CA ALA A 403 -3.62 20.07 -13.39
C ALA A 403 -5.16 20.09 -13.44
N VAL A 404 -5.71 21.23 -13.84
CA VAL A 404 -7.16 21.43 -13.92
C VAL A 404 -7.71 20.75 -15.17
N ILE A 405 -8.76 19.96 -14.99
CA ILE A 405 -9.55 19.34 -16.04
C ILE A 405 -11.00 19.81 -15.88
N ASP A 406 -11.44 20.63 -16.84
CA ASP A 406 -12.82 21.11 -16.89
C ASP A 406 -13.71 20.03 -17.53
N ILE A 407 -14.71 19.60 -16.77
CA ILE A 407 -15.70 18.59 -17.13
C ILE A 407 -16.96 19.34 -17.58
N PRO A 408 -17.30 19.30 -18.88
CA PRO A 408 -18.51 19.93 -19.37
C PRO A 408 -19.76 19.21 -18.87
N ASP A 409 -20.90 19.88 -18.99
CA ASP A 409 -22.19 19.22 -18.83
C ASP A 409 -22.53 18.39 -20.09
N TYR A 410 -23.49 17.47 -19.94
CA TYR A 410 -23.93 16.59 -21.00
C TYR A 410 -25.03 17.22 -21.85
N THR A 411 -24.96 17.00 -23.15
CA THR A 411 -26.05 17.32 -24.07
C THR A 411 -27.27 16.40 -23.82
N PRO A 412 -28.49 16.81 -24.17
CA PRO A 412 -29.68 15.94 -24.05
C PRO A 412 -29.51 14.58 -24.75
N GLU A 413 -28.87 14.55 -25.91
CA GLU A 413 -28.56 13.32 -26.65
C GLU A 413 -27.56 12.43 -25.89
N GLU A 414 -26.51 13.00 -25.30
CA GLU A 414 -25.58 12.26 -24.45
C GLU A 414 -26.29 11.71 -23.21
N LYS A 415 -27.16 12.51 -22.57
CA LYS A 415 -27.99 12.08 -21.42
C LYS A 415 -28.89 10.89 -21.79
N LYS A 416 -29.52 10.92 -22.97
CA LYS A 416 -30.34 9.80 -23.50
C LYS A 416 -29.54 8.50 -23.60
N ILE A 417 -28.32 8.59 -24.13
CA ILE A 417 -27.43 7.43 -24.29
C ILE A 417 -26.89 6.95 -22.94
N ILE A 418 -26.54 7.87 -22.04
CA ILE A 418 -26.08 7.55 -20.68
C ILE A 418 -27.18 6.83 -19.89
N PHE A 419 -28.41 7.32 -19.97
CA PHE A 419 -29.56 6.70 -19.30
C PHE A 419 -29.74 5.25 -19.74
N SER A 420 -29.76 5.01 -21.05
CA SER A 420 -30.02 3.68 -21.62
C SER A 420 -28.86 2.70 -21.47
N ARG A 421 -27.61 3.14 -21.67
CA ARG A 421 -26.43 2.25 -21.64
C ARG A 421 -25.79 2.08 -20.27
N PHE A 422 -25.94 3.05 -19.37
CA PHE A 422 -25.24 3.06 -18.08
C PHE A 422 -26.20 3.12 -16.90
N ALA A 423 -27.04 4.15 -16.79
CA ALA A 423 -27.86 4.38 -15.59
C ALA A 423 -28.89 3.26 -15.35
N LEU A 424 -29.72 2.97 -16.35
CA LEU A 424 -30.77 1.95 -16.24
C LEU A 424 -30.19 0.54 -16.02
N PRO A 425 -29.22 0.03 -16.83
CA PRO A 425 -28.63 -1.28 -16.60
C PRO A 425 -27.97 -1.42 -15.22
N LYS A 426 -27.33 -0.35 -14.72
CA LYS A 426 -26.70 -0.32 -13.40
C LYS A 426 -27.72 -0.43 -12.27
N VAL A 427 -28.86 0.26 -12.39
CA VAL A 427 -29.97 0.16 -11.44
C VAL A 427 -30.62 -1.21 -11.50
N LEU A 428 -30.93 -1.73 -12.69
CA LEU A 428 -31.53 -3.06 -12.86
C LEU A 428 -30.67 -4.15 -12.21
N LYS A 429 -29.35 -4.11 -12.43
CA LYS A 429 -28.40 -5.03 -11.80
C LYS A 429 -28.41 -4.93 -10.27
N ARG A 430 -28.55 -3.72 -9.72
CA ARG A 430 -28.64 -3.47 -8.25
C ARG A 430 -29.91 -4.06 -7.66
N MET A 431 -31.02 -3.98 -8.40
CA MET A 431 -32.33 -4.52 -8.01
C MET A 431 -32.53 -5.98 -8.42
N SER A 432 -31.50 -6.63 -9.00
CA SER A 432 -31.56 -8.01 -9.51
C SER A 432 -32.66 -8.25 -10.56
N LEU A 433 -33.05 -7.21 -11.30
CA LEU A 433 -33.97 -7.29 -12.42
C LEU A 433 -33.24 -7.64 -13.71
N LYS A 434 -33.87 -8.47 -14.54
CA LYS A 434 -33.42 -8.75 -15.91
C LYS A 434 -33.82 -7.60 -16.83
N GLN A 435 -33.02 -7.39 -17.87
CA GLN A 435 -33.28 -6.34 -18.86
C GLN A 435 -34.59 -6.54 -19.63
N GLU A 436 -35.09 -7.78 -19.66
CA GLU A 436 -36.37 -8.16 -20.28
C GLU A 436 -37.59 -7.82 -19.39
N GLU A 437 -37.38 -7.62 -18.09
CA GLU A 437 -38.45 -7.39 -17.11
C GLU A 437 -38.88 -5.90 -17.04
N CYS A 438 -38.00 -4.99 -17.42
CA CYS A 438 -38.25 -3.54 -17.42
C CYS A 438 -37.84 -2.94 -18.78
N ILE A 439 -38.82 -2.66 -19.62
CA ILE A 439 -38.62 -2.11 -20.97
C ILE A 439 -39.09 -0.67 -20.98
N VAL A 440 -38.21 0.27 -21.32
CA VAL A 440 -38.54 1.69 -21.51
C VAL A 440 -38.53 1.96 -23.01
N THR A 441 -39.65 2.42 -23.59
CA THR A 441 -39.70 2.72 -25.02
C THR A 441 -38.89 3.99 -25.33
N ASP A 442 -38.48 4.17 -26.60
CA ASP A 442 -37.71 5.35 -27.00
C ASP A 442 -38.49 6.65 -26.76
N GLU A 443 -39.81 6.64 -26.96
CA GLU A 443 -40.68 7.78 -26.68
C GLU A 443 -40.79 8.07 -25.19
N ALA A 444 -40.82 7.02 -24.36
CA ALA A 444 -40.85 7.15 -22.91
C ALA A 444 -39.52 7.71 -22.39
N LEU A 445 -38.40 7.29 -22.99
CA LEU A 445 -37.08 7.82 -22.73
C LEU A 445 -36.99 9.31 -23.08
N ASP A 446 -37.54 9.73 -24.24
CA ASP A 446 -37.60 11.15 -24.61
C ASP A 446 -38.42 11.97 -23.60
N ALA A 447 -39.50 11.40 -23.05
CA ALA A 447 -40.26 12.05 -21.99
C ALA A 447 -39.45 12.23 -20.70
N VAL A 448 -38.62 11.25 -20.30
CA VAL A 448 -37.69 11.38 -19.16
C VAL A 448 -36.70 12.52 -19.43
N ILE A 449 -36.02 12.50 -20.58
CA ILE A 449 -34.99 13.50 -20.88
C ILE A 449 -35.57 14.91 -20.94
N LYS A 450 -36.75 15.09 -21.54
CA LYS A 450 -37.45 16.39 -21.59
C LYS A 450 -37.78 16.93 -20.21
N LYS A 451 -38.13 16.07 -19.25
CA LYS A 451 -38.42 16.47 -17.87
C LYS A 451 -37.17 16.97 -17.13
N PHE A 452 -36.01 16.40 -17.45
CA PHE A 452 -34.72 16.73 -16.82
C PHE A 452 -33.79 17.54 -17.72
N GLU A 453 -34.31 18.20 -18.76
CA GLU A 453 -33.52 18.94 -19.75
C GLU A 453 -32.71 20.07 -19.10
N ASP A 454 -33.34 20.81 -18.17
CA ASP A 454 -32.75 21.94 -17.43
C ASP A 454 -31.87 21.54 -16.23
N THR A 455 -31.79 20.25 -15.91
CA THR A 455 -30.95 19.78 -14.80
C THR A 455 -29.51 19.58 -15.26
N THR A 456 -28.54 19.88 -14.40
CA THR A 456 -27.12 19.66 -14.73
C THR A 456 -26.67 18.27 -14.31
N GLY A 457 -25.82 17.64 -15.13
CA GLY A 457 -25.35 16.29 -14.88
C GLY A 457 -26.40 15.20 -15.09
N ILE A 458 -26.18 14.04 -14.45
CA ILE A 458 -26.99 12.82 -14.63
C ILE A 458 -27.59 12.28 -13.32
N ARG A 459 -27.45 13.00 -12.21
CA ARG A 459 -27.87 12.51 -10.89
C ARG A 459 -29.39 12.32 -10.82
N ASP A 460 -30.15 13.29 -11.30
CA ASP A 460 -31.62 13.21 -11.33
C ASP A 460 -32.11 12.15 -12.32
N LEU A 461 -31.36 11.92 -13.40
CA LEU A 461 -31.60 10.83 -14.35
C LEU A 461 -31.35 9.45 -13.72
N GLU A 462 -30.29 9.28 -12.93
CA GLU A 462 -30.06 8.04 -12.16
C GLU A 462 -31.19 7.79 -11.16
N GLN A 463 -31.70 8.83 -10.50
CA GLN A 463 -32.86 8.72 -9.59
C GLN A 463 -34.15 8.36 -10.34
N ALA A 464 -34.39 8.96 -11.51
CA ALA A 464 -35.53 8.60 -12.36
C ALA A 464 -35.46 7.14 -12.81
N ALA A 465 -34.28 6.65 -13.20
CA ALA A 465 -34.05 5.24 -13.53
C ALA A 465 -34.36 4.32 -12.33
N GLU A 466 -33.95 4.73 -11.12
CA GLU A 466 -34.24 4.03 -9.87
C GLU A 466 -35.74 3.96 -9.58
N HIS A 467 -36.47 5.06 -9.79
CA HIS A 467 -37.92 5.08 -9.59
C HIS A 467 -38.66 4.18 -10.60
N ILE A 468 -38.27 4.22 -11.87
CA ILE A 468 -38.83 3.37 -12.94
C ILE A 468 -38.58 1.90 -12.63
N ALA A 469 -37.35 1.52 -12.29
CA ALA A 469 -37.01 0.13 -11.98
C ALA A 469 -37.72 -0.37 -10.70
N ALA A 470 -37.83 0.47 -9.67
CA ALA A 470 -38.56 0.14 -8.44
C ALA A 470 -40.06 -0.08 -8.71
N ASN A 471 -40.67 0.75 -9.56
CA ASN A 471 -42.05 0.57 -9.97
C ASN A 471 -42.25 -0.70 -10.81
N ALA A 472 -41.30 -1.01 -11.70
CA ALA A 472 -41.31 -2.26 -12.45
C ALA A 472 -41.30 -3.47 -11.52
N LEU A 473 -40.40 -3.47 -10.53
CA LEU A 473 -40.31 -4.51 -9.52
C LEU A 473 -41.62 -4.64 -8.71
N TYR A 474 -42.21 -3.50 -8.32
CA TYR A 474 -43.49 -3.49 -7.61
C TYR A 474 -44.59 -4.17 -8.42
N GLN A 475 -44.76 -3.83 -9.70
CA GLN A 475 -45.78 -4.44 -10.56
C GLN A 475 -45.52 -5.94 -10.77
N ILE A 476 -44.26 -6.34 -10.94
CA ILE A 476 -43.90 -7.75 -11.12
C ILE A 476 -44.25 -8.57 -9.87
N GLU A 477 -43.93 -8.05 -8.68
CA GLU A 477 -44.16 -8.76 -7.42
C GLU A 477 -45.64 -8.74 -6.99
N VAL A 478 -46.33 -7.60 -7.17
CA VAL A 478 -47.71 -7.40 -6.70
C VAL A 478 -48.75 -7.80 -7.73
N ASP A 479 -48.59 -7.35 -8.97
CA ASP A 479 -49.55 -7.59 -10.05
C ASP A 479 -49.22 -8.88 -10.84
N HIS A 480 -48.14 -9.57 -10.47
CA HIS A 480 -47.68 -10.84 -11.05
C HIS A 480 -47.48 -10.78 -12.58
N VAL A 481 -47.13 -9.61 -13.10
CA VAL A 481 -46.78 -9.42 -14.51
C VAL A 481 -45.36 -9.90 -14.77
N LYS A 482 -45.11 -10.48 -15.95
CA LYS A 482 -43.79 -11.02 -16.31
C LYS A 482 -42.78 -9.94 -16.73
N ALA A 483 -43.28 -8.81 -17.24
CA ALA A 483 -42.48 -7.68 -17.68
C ALA A 483 -43.36 -6.43 -17.71
N VAL A 484 -42.75 -5.27 -17.47
CA VAL A 484 -43.39 -3.95 -17.52
C VAL A 484 -42.80 -3.16 -18.68
N THR A 485 -43.67 -2.64 -19.55
CA THR A 485 -43.27 -1.73 -20.63
C THR A 485 -43.76 -0.33 -20.30
N PHE A 486 -42.84 0.61 -20.09
CA PHE A 486 -43.16 1.99 -19.76
C PHE A 486 -43.42 2.80 -21.03
N THR A 487 -44.61 3.38 -21.13
CA THR A 487 -44.99 4.36 -22.17
C THR A 487 -44.73 5.80 -21.68
N PRO A 488 -44.76 6.82 -22.57
CA PRO A 488 -44.57 8.21 -22.18
C PRO A 488 -45.53 8.69 -21.09
N GLU A 489 -46.79 8.27 -21.13
CA GLU A 489 -47.82 8.66 -20.17
C GLU A 489 -47.54 8.06 -18.79
N MET A 490 -47.16 6.79 -18.74
CA MET A 490 -46.79 6.11 -17.49
C MET A 490 -45.56 6.76 -16.84
N VAL A 491 -44.57 7.16 -17.65
CA VAL A 491 -43.38 7.85 -17.16
C VAL A 491 -43.71 9.23 -16.61
N GLN A 492 -44.60 9.97 -17.28
CA GLN A 492 -45.04 11.29 -16.78
C GLN A 492 -45.77 11.15 -15.45
N GLU A 493 -46.74 10.24 -15.35
CA GLU A 493 -47.49 9.99 -14.11
C GLU A 493 -46.58 9.49 -12.98
N LEU A 494 -45.56 8.70 -13.29
CA LEU A 494 -44.64 8.16 -12.31
C LEU A 494 -43.66 9.21 -11.76
N LEU A 495 -43.19 10.11 -12.62
CA LEU A 495 -42.13 11.04 -12.25
C LEU A 495 -42.66 12.39 -11.76
N ASP A 496 -43.94 12.71 -11.99
CA ASP A 496 -44.64 13.91 -11.49
C ASP A 496 -44.87 13.83 -9.98
#